data_AF-A0AAW9IBR9-F1
#
_entry.id   AF-A0AAW9IBR9-F1
#
_cell.length_a   1.000
_cell.length_b   1.000
_cell.length_c   1.000
_cell.angle_alpha   90.00
_cell.angle_beta   90.00
_cell.angle_gamma   90.00
#
_symmetry.space_group_name_H-M   'P 1'
#
loop_
_entity.id
_entity.type
_entity.pdbx_description
1 polymer ?
#
loop_
_entity_poly.entity_id
_entity_poly.type
_entity_poly.pdbx_seq_one_letter_code
_entity_poly.pdbx_strand_id
1 'polypeptide(L)'
;MKKVKFIYNPYSGENLILDKLDKVIKIHQNAGYTIVPYRIDKDEDVINAFNDFKDNNYYYILIAGGDGTIDNVVNAMAKSGISIPIGILPVGTANDFGKFLGMPSDIGKACKQILSSEVTS
;
A
#
# COMPACT_ATOMS: atom_id res chain seq x y z
N MET A 1 8.30 14.21 -9.68
CA MET A 1 7.97 13.55 -8.40
C MET A 1 7.83 12.06 -8.64
N LYS A 2 8.34 11.21 -7.75
CA LYS A 2 8.22 9.74 -7.88
C LYS A 2 6.77 9.33 -7.60
N LYS A 3 6.18 8.48 -8.45
CA LYS A 3 4.80 8.02 -8.27
C LYS A 3 4.75 6.79 -7.37
N VAL A 4 3.74 6.70 -6.52
CA VAL A 4 3.48 5.56 -5.63
C VAL A 4 2.07 5.07 -5.88
N LYS A 5 1.93 3.81 -6.26
CA LYS A 5 0.60 3.21 -6.39
C LYS A 5 0.10 2.87 -5.00
N PHE A 6 -0.99 3.48 -4.55
CA PHE A 6 -1.53 3.24 -3.22
C PHE A 6 -2.80 2.40 -3.30
N ILE A 7 -2.67 1.10 -3.04
CA ILE A 7 -3.77 0.14 -3.06
C ILE A 7 -4.28 -0.03 -1.64
N TYR A 8 -5.56 0.26 -1.40
CA TYR A 8 -6.14 0.14 -0.07
C TYR A 8 -7.45 -0.64 -0.05
N ASN A 9 -7.62 -1.45 0.98
CA ASN A 9 -8.85 -2.17 1.26
C ASN A 9 -9.70 -1.37 2.25
N PRO A 10 -10.82 -0.77 1.80
CA PRO A 10 -11.69 0.04 2.66
C PRO A 10 -12.42 -0.79 3.72
N TYR A 11 -12.43 -2.13 3.60
CA TYR A 11 -13.14 -3.06 4.48
C TYR A 11 -12.24 -3.69 5.56
N SER A 12 -10.94 -3.35 5.60
CA SER A 12 -9.99 -3.87 6.59
C SER A 12 -10.01 -3.06 7.90
N GLY A 13 -9.86 -3.77 9.03
CA GLY A 13 -9.65 -3.21 10.38
C GLY A 13 -10.52 -2.01 10.71
N GLU A 14 -11.84 -2.24 10.74
CA GLU A 14 -12.84 -1.23 11.10
C GLU A 14 -12.83 0.03 10.22
N ASN A 15 -12.42 -0.14 8.95
CA ASN A 15 -12.34 0.93 7.96
C ASN A 15 -11.34 2.05 8.32
N LEU A 16 -10.38 1.77 9.22
CA LEU A 16 -9.41 2.75 9.76
C LEU A 16 -8.70 3.54 8.67
N ILE A 17 -8.39 2.91 7.53
CA ILE A 17 -7.64 3.57 6.46
C ILE A 17 -8.39 4.76 5.84
N LEU A 18 -9.73 4.75 5.82
CA LEU A 18 -10.54 5.79 5.22
C LEU A 18 -10.30 7.15 5.90
N ASP A 19 -10.25 7.16 7.23
CA ASP A 19 -9.99 8.36 8.02
C ASP A 19 -8.53 8.83 7.97
N LYS A 20 -7.66 8.05 7.32
CA LYS A 20 -6.21 8.25 7.31
C LYS A 20 -5.66 8.52 5.91
N LEU A 21 -6.52 8.46 4.88
CA LEU A 21 -6.14 8.71 3.49
C LEU A 21 -5.41 10.05 3.33
N ASP A 22 -5.98 11.15 3.86
CA ASP A 22 -5.36 12.48 3.80
C ASP A 22 -3.98 12.50 4.47
N LYS A 23 -3.86 11.86 5.64
CA LYS A 23 -2.59 11.75 6.37
C LYS A 23 -1.52 11.02 5.55
N VAL A 24 -1.88 9.91 4.91
CA VAL A 24 -0.98 9.14 4.03
C VAL A 24 -0.54 10.01 2.84
N ILE A 25 -1.49 10.64 2.16
CA ILE A 25 -1.22 11.50 0.98
C ILE A 25 -0.28 12.64 1.36
N LYS A 26 -0.60 13.38 2.44
CA LYS A 26 0.18 14.53 2.92
C LYS A 26 1.62 14.14 3.27
N ILE A 27 1.83 13.03 3.99
CA ILE A 27 3.17 12.59 4.38
C ILE A 27 4.02 12.26 3.14
N HIS A 28 3.45 11.57 2.16
CA HIS A 28 4.17 11.20 0.93
C HIS A 28 4.45 12.41 0.03
N GLN A 29 3.49 13.34 -0.10
CA GLN A 29 3.68 14.58 -0.83
C GLN A 29 4.82 15.43 -0.24
N ASN A 30 4.86 15.57 1.09
CA ASN A 30 5.95 16.26 1.78
C ASN A 30 7.32 15.59 1.55
N ALA A 31 7.35 14.28 1.28
CA ALA A 31 8.56 13.54 0.93
C ALA A 31 8.87 13.54 -0.58
N GLY A 32 8.14 14.30 -1.40
CA GLY A 32 8.40 14.43 -2.85
C GLY A 32 7.75 13.33 -3.72
N TYR A 33 6.79 12.59 -3.17
CA TYR A 33 6.06 11.54 -3.87
C TYR A 33 4.65 11.97 -4.28
N THR A 34 4.16 11.40 -5.37
CA THR A 34 2.76 11.54 -5.79
C THR A 34 2.04 10.22 -5.55
N ILE A 35 1.01 10.24 -4.69
CA ILE A 35 0.15 9.07 -4.45
C ILE A 35 -0.87 8.94 -5.59
N VAL A 36 -0.98 7.73 -6.15
CA VAL A 36 -2.05 7.36 -7.07
C VAL A 36 -2.92 6.29 -6.40
N PRO A 37 -4.08 6.66 -5.85
CA PRO A 37 -4.91 5.73 -5.09
C PRO A 37 -5.65 4.74 -6.00
N TYR A 38 -5.81 3.51 -5.51
CA TYR A 38 -6.74 2.51 -6.02
C TYR A 38 -7.47 1.88 -4.82
N ARG A 39 -8.79 2.04 -4.81
CA ARG A 39 -9.67 1.46 -3.78
C ARG A 39 -10.04 0.05 -4.22
N ILE A 40 -9.77 -0.96 -3.39
CA ILE A 40 -10.24 -2.32 -3.65
C ILE A 40 -11.77 -2.35 -3.54
N ASP A 41 -12.40 -2.98 -4.51
CA ASP A 41 -13.81 -3.34 -4.49
C ASP A 41 -13.96 -4.86 -4.30
N LYS A 42 -15.07 -5.30 -3.70
CA LYS A 42 -15.35 -6.74 -3.46
C LYS A 42 -15.80 -7.44 -4.74
N ASP A 43 -16.39 -6.69 -5.66
CA ASP A 43 -16.96 -7.21 -6.90
C ASP A 43 -15.97 -7.15 -8.08
N GLU A 44 -14.74 -6.70 -7.84
CA GLU A 44 -13.68 -6.59 -8.84
C GLU A 44 -12.43 -7.38 -8.45
N ASP A 45 -11.70 -7.85 -9.47
CA ASP A 45 -10.39 -8.45 -9.27
C ASP A 45 -9.34 -7.36 -9.01
N VAL A 46 -8.55 -7.52 -7.94
CA VAL A 46 -7.46 -6.62 -7.57
C VAL A 46 -6.41 -6.47 -8.68
N ILE A 47 -6.35 -7.39 -9.64
CA ILE A 47 -5.50 -7.26 -10.82
C ILE A 47 -5.77 -5.96 -11.60
N ASN A 48 -6.99 -5.43 -11.55
CA ASN A 48 -7.37 -4.17 -12.17
C ASN A 48 -6.61 -2.97 -11.60
N ALA A 49 -6.07 -3.08 -10.38
CA ALA A 49 -5.19 -2.07 -9.79
C ALA A 49 -3.93 -1.83 -10.65
N PHE A 50 -3.57 -2.76 -11.51
CA PHE A 50 -2.34 -2.72 -12.30
C PHE A 50 -2.53 -2.29 -13.75
N ASN A 51 -3.77 -2.01 -14.18
CA ASN A 51 -4.08 -1.67 -15.58
C ASN A 51 -3.33 -0.42 -16.09
N ASP A 52 -2.96 0.49 -15.19
CA ASP A 52 -2.27 1.74 -15.50
C ASP A 52 -0.73 1.65 -15.40
N PHE A 53 -0.17 0.47 -15.10
CA PHE A 53 1.29 0.30 -14.94
C PHE A 53 2.07 0.48 -16.24
N LYS A 54 1.45 0.24 -17.40
CA LYS A 54 2.10 0.47 -18.70
C LYS A 54 2.33 1.95 -18.98
N ASP A 55 1.44 2.81 -18.49
CA ASP A 55 1.46 4.25 -18.74
C ASP A 55 2.11 5.04 -17.58
N ASN A 56 2.45 4.36 -16.48
CA ASN A 56 2.95 4.99 -15.27
C ASN A 56 4.20 4.27 -14.74
N ASN A 57 5.28 5.04 -14.57
CA ASN A 57 6.48 4.54 -13.89
C ASN A 57 6.34 4.69 -12.37
N TYR A 58 5.79 3.66 -11.72
CA TYR A 58 5.65 3.58 -10.27
C TYR A 58 6.97 3.21 -9.59
N TYR A 59 7.33 3.96 -8.53
CA TYR A 59 8.56 3.72 -7.75
C TYR A 59 8.39 2.55 -6.77
N TYR A 60 7.20 2.42 -6.18
CA TYR A 60 6.78 1.28 -5.35
C TYR A 60 5.26 1.23 -5.22
N ILE A 61 4.75 0.14 -4.66
CA ILE A 61 3.35 -0.03 -4.30
C ILE A 61 3.20 0.08 -2.79
N LEU A 62 2.31 0.95 -2.33
CA LEU A 62 1.90 1.05 -0.94
C LEU A 62 0.58 0.28 -0.77
N ILE A 63 0.55 -0.70 0.13
CA ILE A 63 -0.62 -1.55 0.39
C ILE A 63 -1.16 -1.19 1.77
N ALA A 64 -2.45 -0.87 1.88
CA ALA A 64 -3.13 -0.76 3.16
C ALA A 64 -4.26 -1.80 3.28
N GLY A 65 -4.03 -2.80 4.12
CA GLY A 65 -5.02 -3.82 4.43
C GLY A 65 -4.52 -4.78 5.52
N GLY A 66 -5.28 -5.85 5.75
CA GLY A 66 -4.79 -7.02 6.49
C GLY A 66 -4.04 -8.01 5.61
N ASP A 67 -3.66 -9.15 6.20
CA ASP A 67 -2.82 -10.17 5.55
C ASP A 67 -3.44 -10.71 4.26
N GLY A 68 -4.74 -10.98 4.23
CA GLY A 68 -5.42 -11.43 3.01
C GLY A 68 -5.44 -10.37 1.88
N THR A 69 -5.40 -9.08 2.23
CA THR A 69 -5.25 -8.02 1.22
C THR A 69 -3.83 -8.01 0.66
N ILE A 70 -2.83 -8.15 1.53
CA ILE A 70 -1.43 -8.20 1.15
C ILE A 70 -1.19 -9.39 0.22
N ASP A 71 -1.67 -10.58 0.59
CA ASP A 71 -1.56 -11.79 -0.22
C ASP A 71 -2.20 -11.62 -1.61
N ASN A 72 -3.44 -11.12 -1.67
CA ASN A 72 -4.13 -10.88 -2.94
C ASN A 72 -3.37 -9.92 -3.85
N VAL A 73 -2.86 -8.81 -3.30
CA VAL A 73 -2.11 -7.81 -4.08
C VAL A 73 -0.79 -8.39 -4.58
N VAL A 74 -0.03 -9.09 -3.74
CA VAL A 74 1.25 -9.71 -4.13
C VAL A 74 1.04 -10.78 -5.21
N ASN A 75 0.01 -11.63 -5.07
CA ASN A 75 -0.32 -12.62 -6.09
C ASN A 75 -0.73 -11.97 -7.42
N ALA A 76 -1.48 -10.86 -7.39
CA ALA A 76 -1.82 -10.13 -8.60
C ALA A 76 -0.61 -9.44 -9.23
N MET A 77 0.32 -8.88 -8.43
CA MET A 77 1.60 -8.37 -8.94
C MET A 77 2.37 -9.46 -9.71
N ALA A 78 2.48 -10.66 -9.12
CA ALA A 78 3.16 -11.79 -9.74
C ALA A 78 2.51 -12.18 -11.08
N LYS A 79 1.16 -12.29 -11.13
CA LYS A 79 0.41 -12.58 -12.36
C LYS A 79 0.57 -11.49 -13.43
N SER A 80 0.68 -10.23 -13.01
CA SER A 80 0.89 -9.09 -13.90
C SER A 80 2.36 -8.88 -14.29
N GLY A 81 3.29 -9.71 -13.82
CA GLY A 81 4.73 -9.56 -14.10
C GLY A 81 5.36 -8.32 -13.47
N ILE A 82 4.78 -7.79 -12.39
CA ILE A 82 5.22 -6.58 -11.71
C ILE A 82 6.18 -6.97 -10.59
N SER A 83 7.40 -6.44 -10.65
CA SER A 83 8.46 -6.67 -9.67
C SER A 83 9.08 -5.33 -9.24
N ILE A 84 8.31 -4.56 -8.48
CA ILE A 84 8.77 -3.33 -7.83
C ILE A 84 8.57 -3.43 -6.32
N PRO A 85 9.27 -2.63 -5.50
CA PRO A 85 9.16 -2.70 -4.05
C PRO A 85 7.73 -2.51 -3.54
N ILE A 86 7.46 -3.09 -2.36
CA ILE A 86 6.19 -2.92 -1.65
C ILE A 86 6.41 -2.28 -0.27
N GLY A 87 5.54 -1.36 0.11
CA GLY A 87 5.41 -0.85 1.47
C GLY A 87 4.05 -1.26 2.02
N ILE A 88 3.99 -1.67 3.29
CA ILE A 88 2.77 -2.21 3.89
C ILE A 88 2.35 -1.35 5.07
N LEU A 89 1.10 -0.90 5.04
CA LEU A 89 0.39 -0.27 6.15
C LEU A 89 -0.56 -1.31 6.75
N PRO A 90 -0.20 -1.92 7.89
CA PRO A 90 -1.02 -2.95 8.52
C PRO A 90 -2.23 -2.27 9.19
N VAL A 91 -3.36 -2.26 8.49
CA VAL A 91 -4.63 -1.67 8.94
C VAL A 91 -5.71 -2.73 9.14
N GLY A 92 -5.34 -4.00 9.25
CA GLY A 92 -6.23 -5.10 9.63
C GLY A 92 -6.43 -5.20 11.14
N THR A 93 -7.24 -6.17 11.57
CA THR A 93 -7.54 -6.38 12.99
C THR A 93 -6.41 -7.11 13.74
N ALA A 94 -5.81 -8.12 13.12
CA ALA A 94 -4.71 -8.90 13.72
C ALA A 94 -3.33 -8.26 13.47
N ASN A 95 -3.08 -7.77 12.26
CA ASN A 95 -1.84 -7.12 11.83
C ASN A 95 -0.58 -7.95 12.09
N ASP A 96 -0.67 -9.27 11.99
CA ASP A 96 0.45 -10.15 12.36
C ASP A 96 1.64 -9.97 11.41
N PHE A 97 1.39 -9.77 10.11
CA PHE A 97 2.44 -9.44 9.15
C PHE A 97 3.14 -8.12 9.47
N GLY A 98 2.37 -7.10 9.84
CA GLY A 98 2.92 -5.80 10.26
C GLY A 98 3.78 -5.89 11.52
N LYS A 99 3.30 -6.63 12.53
CA LYS A 99 4.05 -6.87 13.78
C LYS A 99 5.34 -7.63 13.52
N PHE A 100 5.29 -8.66 12.67
CA PHE A 100 6.47 -9.43 12.28
C PHE A 100 7.55 -8.53 11.64
N LEU A 101 7.14 -7.59 10.79
CA LEU A 101 8.03 -6.61 10.16
C LEU A 101 8.44 -5.44 11.07
N GLY A 102 8.02 -5.44 12.34
CA GLY A 102 8.29 -4.33 13.26
C GLY A 102 7.62 -3.01 12.85
N MET A 103 6.51 -3.07 12.10
CA MET A 103 5.81 -1.88 11.64
C MET A 103 5.00 -1.23 12.78
N PRO A 104 5.10 0.10 12.97
CA PRO A 104 4.28 0.84 13.92
C PRO A 104 2.79 0.73 13.61
N SER A 105 1.96 0.65 14.64
CA SER A 105 0.49 0.69 14.49
C SER A 105 -0.04 2.08 14.11
N ASP A 106 0.67 3.16 14.45
CA ASP A 106 0.33 4.49 13.94
C ASP A 106 0.75 4.61 12.47
N ILE A 107 -0.24 4.81 11.59
CA ILE A 107 -0.05 4.97 10.15
C ILE A 107 0.96 6.08 9.82
N GLY A 108 1.00 7.16 10.59
CA GLY A 108 1.96 8.24 10.35
C GLY A 108 3.41 7.81 10.58
N LYS A 109 3.66 7.09 11.69
CA LYS A 109 4.96 6.48 11.99
C LYS A 109 5.31 5.41 10.96
N ALA A 110 4.35 4.56 10.58
CA ALA A 110 4.53 3.54 9.54
C ALA A 110 4.94 4.16 8.19
N CYS A 111 4.24 5.20 7.72
CA CYS A 111 4.62 5.91 6.49
C CYS A 111 6.03 6.49 6.57
N LYS A 112 6.40 7.11 7.70
CA LYS A 112 7.75 7.68 7.88
C LYS A 112 8.82 6.58 7.85
N GLN A 113 8.57 5.44 8.50
CA GLN A 113 9.46 4.30 8.48
C GLN A 113 9.68 3.81 7.05
N ILE A 114 8.59 3.55 6.31
CA ILE A 114 8.64 3.13 4.88
C ILE A 114 9.46 4.11 4.04
N LEU A 115 9.25 5.41 4.22
CA LEU A 115 9.95 6.45 3.45
C LEU A 115 11.44 6.57 3.80
N SER A 116 11.84 6.14 4.99
CA SER A 116 13.24 6.12 5.44
C SER A 116 13.95 4.78 5.21
N SER A 117 13.22 3.73 4.80
CA SER A 117 13.76 2.40 4.60
C SER A 117 14.51 2.26 3.27
N GLU A 118 15.53 1.41 3.27
CA GLU A 118 16.13 0.89 2.05
C GLU A 118 15.42 -0.41 1.63
N VAL A 119 15.37 -0.66 0.32
CA VAL A 119 14.75 -1.88 -0.21
C VAL A 119 15.67 -3.06 0.08
N THR A 120 15.21 -4.00 0.90
CA THR A 120 15.88 -5.28 1.12
C THR A 120 15.41 -6.30 0.09
N SER A 121 16.33 -6.83 -0.70
CA SER A 121 16.14 -7.91 -1.67
C SER A 121 16.30 -9.28 -1.04
#